data_AF-A0A0G0ZGX9-F1
#
_entry.id   AF-A0A0G0ZGX9-F1
#
_cell.length_a   1.000
_cell.length_b   1.000
_cell.length_c   1.000
_cell.angle_alpha   90.00
_cell.angle_beta   90.00
_cell.angle_gamma   90.00
#
_symmetry.space_group_name_H-M   'P 1'
#
loop_
_entity.id
_entity.type
_entity.pdbx_description
1 polymer ?
#
loop_
_entity_poly.entity_id
_entity_poly.type
_entity_poly.pdbx_seq_one_letter_code
_entity_poly.pdbx_strand_id
1 'polypeptide(L)'
;MTPFDIDHIIDAMNKEINIYEVYTTSEAQKLLKISDSTMKRLLKKGLVKANKVGGQYRILGKELLRLVSPELEKEAVKSYLGLKKKIVSTINNW
;
A
#
# COMPACT_ATOMS: atom_id res chain seq x y z
N MET A 1 7.67 -15.25 -27.07
CA MET A 1 7.65 -14.81 -25.66
C MET A 1 9.04 -15.09 -25.12
N THR A 2 9.82 -14.03 -24.88
CA THR A 2 11.25 -14.13 -24.56
C THR A 2 11.43 -14.27 -23.04
N PRO A 3 12.55 -14.83 -22.56
CA PRO A 3 12.89 -14.82 -21.12
C PRO A 3 12.86 -13.41 -20.51
N PHE A 4 13.17 -12.38 -21.30
CA PHE A 4 13.13 -10.96 -20.91
C PHE A 4 11.71 -10.46 -20.57
N ASP A 5 10.68 -11.01 -21.24
CA ASP A 5 9.28 -10.69 -20.96
C ASP A 5 8.82 -11.28 -19.62
N ILE A 6 9.36 -12.45 -19.24
CA ILE A 6 9.06 -13.11 -17.96
C ILE A 6 9.68 -12.34 -16.80
N ASP A 7 10.91 -11.86 -16.94
CA ASP A 7 11.58 -11.04 -15.92
C ASP A 7 10.85 -9.71 -15.70
N HIS A 8 10.32 -9.07 -16.76
CA HIS A 8 9.50 -7.86 -16.62
C HIS A 8 8.14 -8.12 -15.95
N ILE A 9 7.56 -9.31 -16.18
CA ILE A 9 6.34 -9.77 -15.51
C ILE A 9 6.61 -10.08 -14.03
N ILE A 10 7.76 -10.69 -13.71
CA ILE A 10 8.18 -11.02 -12.34
C ILE A 10 8.54 -9.74 -11.57
N ASP A 11 9.22 -8.78 -12.20
CA ASP A 11 9.56 -7.48 -11.60
C ASP A 11 8.30 -6.64 -11.32
N ALA A 12 7.28 -6.74 -12.19
CA ALA A 12 5.95 -6.18 -11.91
C ALA A 12 5.18 -6.93 -10.79
N MET A 13 5.52 -8.19 -10.51
CA MET A 13 4.91 -9.01 -9.48
C MET A 13 5.57 -8.89 -8.10
N ASN A 14 6.81 -8.40 -8.03
CA ASN A 14 7.60 -8.26 -6.79
C ASN A 14 7.66 -6.84 -6.24
N LYS A 15 6.73 -5.96 -6.64
CA LYS A 15 6.65 -4.61 -6.07
C LYS A 15 5.99 -4.70 -4.69
N GLU A 16 6.81 -4.76 -3.64
CA GLU A 16 6.34 -4.71 -2.26
C GLU A 16 5.56 -3.41 -2.00
N ILE A 17 4.43 -3.52 -1.29
CA ILE A 17 3.63 -2.35 -0.93
C ILE A 17 4.29 -1.65 0.26
N ASN A 18 4.80 -0.44 0.03
CA ASN A 18 5.35 0.39 1.09
C ASN A 18 4.22 1.08 1.87
N ILE A 19 4.23 0.94 3.20
CA ILE A 19 3.20 1.45 4.11
C ILE A 19 2.97 2.96 3.96
N TYR A 20 4.04 3.75 3.75
CA TYR A 20 3.99 5.22 3.73
C TYR A 20 3.93 5.83 2.34
N GLU A 21 3.98 5.00 1.30
CA GLU A 21 3.92 5.45 -0.08
C GLU A 21 2.47 5.70 -0.50
N VAL A 22 2.28 6.67 -1.41
CA VAL A 22 0.97 7.03 -1.94
C VAL A 22 0.84 6.46 -3.35
N TYR A 23 -0.20 5.67 -3.54
CA TYR A 23 -0.53 5.01 -4.80
C TYR A 23 -1.74 5.65 -5.46
N THR A 24 -1.70 5.70 -6.78
CA THR A 24 -2.87 5.96 -7.63
C THR A 24 -3.79 4.73 -7.67
N THR A 25 -5.02 4.92 -8.16
CA THR A 25 -5.94 3.78 -8.35
C THR A 25 -5.42 2.77 -9.35
N SER A 26 -4.71 3.20 -10.39
CA SER A 26 -4.15 2.31 -11.41
C SER A 26 -2.98 1.49 -10.85
N GLU A 27 -2.16 2.06 -9.99
CA GLU A 27 -1.10 1.32 -9.29
C GLU A 27 -1.71 0.33 -8.29
N ALA A 28 -2.68 0.77 -7.47
CA ALA A 28 -3.38 -0.10 -6.54
C ALA A 28 -4.06 -1.29 -7.24
N GLN A 29 -4.66 -1.08 -8.42
CA GLN A 29 -5.24 -2.15 -9.24
C GLN A 29 -4.21 -3.19 -9.66
N LYS A 30 -3.04 -2.74 -10.10
CA LYS A 30 -1.93 -3.62 -10.52
C LYS A 30 -1.38 -4.41 -9.33
N LEU A 31 -1.14 -3.74 -8.21
CA LEU A 31 -0.63 -4.34 -6.97
C LEU A 31 -1.59 -5.38 -6.39
N LEU A 32 -2.87 -5.05 -6.31
CA LEU A 32 -3.90 -5.95 -5.77
C LEU A 32 -4.43 -6.97 -6.80
N LYS A 33 -4.03 -6.85 -8.08
CA LYS A 33 -4.52 -7.65 -9.21
C LYS A 33 -6.06 -7.67 -9.30
N ILE A 34 -6.69 -6.50 -9.15
CA ILE A 34 -8.15 -6.34 -9.21
C ILE A 34 -8.60 -5.49 -10.39
N SER A 35 -9.84 -5.73 -10.84
CA SER A 35 -10.47 -4.94 -11.90
C SER A 35 -10.75 -3.50 -11.47
N ASP A 36 -10.87 -2.60 -12.45
CA ASP A 36 -11.25 -1.21 -12.20
C ASP A 36 -12.64 -1.07 -11.55
N SER A 37 -13.60 -1.89 -11.97
CA SER A 37 -14.92 -1.97 -11.35
C SER A 37 -14.84 -2.36 -9.87
N THR A 38 -13.93 -3.27 -9.51
CA THR A 38 -13.70 -3.67 -8.12
C THR A 38 -13.03 -2.56 -7.32
N MET A 39 -12.01 -1.90 -7.89
CA MET A 39 -11.37 -0.76 -7.24
C MET A 39 -12.36 0.39 -6.96
N LYS A 40 -13.20 0.73 -7.95
CA LYS A 40 -14.28 1.72 -7.78
C LYS A 40 -15.28 1.31 -6.70
N ARG A 41 -15.65 0.02 -6.63
CA ARG A 41 -16.55 -0.49 -5.59
C ARG A 41 -15.94 -0.38 -4.20
N LEU A 42 -14.66 -0.68 -4.04
CA LEU A 42 -13.94 -0.57 -2.77
C LEU A 42 -13.90 0.89 -2.27
N LEU A 43 -13.64 1.84 -3.17
CA LEU A 43 -13.68 3.27 -2.86
C LEU A 43 -15.09 3.73 -2.50
N LYS A 44 -16.11 3.37 -3.30
CA LYS A 44 -17.51 3.74 -3.05
C LYS A 44 -18.04 3.20 -1.72
N LYS A 45 -17.61 1.99 -1.32
CA LYS A 45 -18.00 1.36 -0.05
C LYS A 45 -17.15 1.82 1.14
N GLY A 46 -16.13 2.66 0.93
CA GLY A 46 -15.24 3.11 2.00
C GLY A 46 -14.34 2.00 2.58
N LEU A 47 -14.18 0.89 1.86
CA LEU A 47 -13.31 -0.22 2.26
C LEU A 47 -11.83 0.14 2.14
N VAL A 48 -11.52 1.06 1.22
CA VAL A 48 -10.21 1.70 1.07
C VAL A 48 -10.37 3.18 1.36
N LYS A 49 -9.60 3.70 2.31
CA LYS A 49 -9.53 5.15 2.51
C LYS A 49 -8.62 5.75 1.45
N ALA A 50 -9.12 6.76 0.76
CA ALA A 50 -8.40 7.50 -0.26
C ALA A 50 -8.76 8.97 -0.19
N ASN A 51 -7.81 9.83 -0.55
CA ASN A 51 -8.04 11.25 -0.71
C ASN A 51 -8.08 11.61 -2.18
N LYS A 52 -8.89 12.60 -2.56
CA LYS A 52 -8.94 13.11 -3.93
C LYS A 52 -8.03 14.34 -4.03
N VAL A 53 -7.01 14.26 -4.88
CA VAL A 53 -6.05 15.34 -5.12
C VAL A 53 -5.94 15.54 -6.63
N GLY A 54 -6.21 16.76 -7.11
CA GLY A 54 -6.15 17.08 -8.54
C GLY A 54 -7.04 16.20 -9.42
N GLY A 55 -8.23 15.82 -8.93
CA GLY A 55 -9.16 14.97 -9.67
C GLY A 55 -8.90 13.47 -9.58
N GLN A 56 -7.74 13.05 -9.07
CA GLN A 56 -7.37 11.65 -8.93
C GLN A 56 -7.44 11.18 -7.49
N TYR A 57 -7.73 9.90 -7.28
CA TYR A 57 -7.63 9.28 -5.97
C TYR A 57 -6.17 8.95 -5.62
N ARG A 58 -5.85 9.11 -4.35
CA ARG A 58 -4.55 8.85 -3.73
C ARG A 58 -4.77 7.99 -2.50
N ILE A 59 -4.16 6.81 -2.49
CA ILE A 59 -4.36 5.77 -1.49
C ILE A 59 -3.03 5.54 -0.80
N LEU A 60 -3.02 5.56 0.52
CA LEU A 60 -1.81 5.27 1.29
C LEU A 60 -1.58 3.75 1.32
N GLY A 61 -0.34 3.29 1.17
CA GLY A 61 -0.01 1.86 1.13
C GLY A 61 -0.52 1.06 2.32
N LYS A 62 -0.56 1.65 3.52
CA LYS A 62 -1.19 1.02 4.71
C LYS A 62 -2.64 0.59 4.48
N GLU A 63 -3.41 1.33 3.68
CA GLU A 63 -4.81 1.00 3.38
C GLU A 63 -4.91 -0.14 2.36
N LEU A 64 -3.94 -0.25 1.44
CA LEU A 64 -3.84 -1.40 0.55
C LEU A 64 -3.47 -2.67 1.32
N LEU A 65 -2.49 -2.58 2.22
CA LEU A 65 -2.09 -3.71 3.07
C LEU A 65 -3.24 -4.20 3.96
N ARG A 66 -4.05 -3.28 4.49
CA ARG A 66 -5.25 -3.60 5.28
C ARG A 66 -6.27 -4.45 4.51
N LEU A 67 -6.34 -4.33 3.18
CA LEU A 67 -7.23 -5.16 2.36
C LEU A 67 -6.73 -6.59 2.17
N VAL A 68 -5.41 -6.79 2.18
CA VAL A 68 -4.79 -8.07 1.79
C VAL A 68 -4.60 -8.99 3.00
N SER A 69 -4.36 -8.46 4.21
CA SER A 69 -4.34 -9.27 5.43
C SER A 69 -4.60 -8.44 6.70
N PRO A 70 -5.62 -8.80 7.50
CA PRO A 70 -5.83 -8.26 8.84
C PRO A 70 -4.71 -8.63 9.84
N GLU A 71 -3.99 -9.73 9.63
CA GLU A 71 -2.85 -10.10 10.47
C GLU A 71 -1.64 -9.17 10.26
N LEU A 72 -1.36 -8.79 9.01
CA LEU A 72 -0.28 -7.87 8.64
C LEU A 72 -0.44 -6.48 9.28
N GLU A 73 -1.66 -6.04 9.57
CA GLU A 73 -1.92 -4.80 10.32
C GLU A 73 -1.32 -4.85 11.73
N LYS A 74 -1.50 -5.97 12.45
CA LYS A 74 -0.98 -6.12 13.82
C LYS A 74 0.55 -6.05 13.87
N GLU A 75 1.20 -6.57 12.83
CA GLU A 75 2.66 -6.62 12.73
C GLU A 75 3.25 -5.29 12.26
N ALA A 76 2.65 -4.66 11.24
CA ALA A 76 3.05 -3.35 10.74
C ALA A 76 2.89 -2.23 11.80
N VAL A 77 1.78 -2.24 12.55
CA VAL A 77 1.54 -1.29 13.64
C VAL A 77 2.58 -1.48 14.76
N LYS A 78 2.90 -2.72 15.13
CA LYS A 78 3.95 -3.01 16.11
C LYS A 78 5.31 -2.49 15.66
N SER A 79 5.69 -2.74 14.41
CA SER A 79 6.96 -2.29 13.83
C SER A 79 7.08 -0.77 13.82
N TYR A 80 6.05 -0.06 13.35
CA TYR A 80 6.04 1.42 13.37
C TYR A 80 6.07 2.02 14.77
N LEU A 81 5.28 1.48 15.71
CA LEU A 81 5.28 1.94 17.11
C LEU A 81 6.65 1.70 17.77
N GLY A 82 7.31 0.59 17.47
CA GLY A 82 8.67 0.28 17.93
C GLY A 82 9.69 1.28 17.40
N LEU A 83 9.64 1.59 16.10
CA LEU A 83 10.51 2.58 15.47
C LEU A 83 10.26 3.99 16.02
N LYS A 84 8.99 4.39 16.17
CA LYS A 84 8.61 5.68 16.78
C LYS A 84 9.10 5.79 18.21
N LYS A 85 8.98 4.73 19.02
CA LYS A 85 9.53 4.70 20.39
C LYS A 85 11.04 4.91 20.40
N LYS A 86 11.79 4.22 19.51
CA LYS A 86 13.24 4.40 19.39
C LYS A 86 13.61 5.84 19.04
N ILE A 87 12.93 6.43 18.06
CA ILE A 87 13.19 7.82 17.64
C ILE A 87 12.90 8.79 18.80
N VAL A 88 11.76 8.64 19.49
CA VAL A 88 11.41 9.49 20.64
C VAL A 88 12.39 9.32 21.80
N SER A 89 12.85 8.10 22.10
CA SER A 89 13.86 7.88 23.14
C SER A 89 15.22 8.49 22.81
N THR A 90 15.60 8.51 21.52
CA THR A 90 16.85 9.15 21.09
C THR A 90 16.75 10.67 21.20
N ILE A 91 15.61 11.26 20.85
CA ILE A 91 15.39 12.71 20.93
C ILE A 91 15.33 13.20 22.38
N ASN A 92 14.72 12.44 23.29
CA ASN A 92 14.62 12.82 24.71
C ASN A 92 15.94 12.65 25.50
N ASN A 93 16.96 12.01 24.91
CA ASN A 93 18.30 11.84 25.50
C ASN A 93 19.31 12.91 25.01
N TRP A 94 18.87 13.87 24.19
CA TRP A 94 19.59 15.10 23.83
C TRP A 94 18.94 16.28 24.54
#